data_AF-A0A8J6N0I5-F1
#
_entry.id   AF-A0A8J6N0I5-F1
#
_cell.length_a   1.000
_cell.length_b   1.000
_cell.length_c   1.000
_cell.angle_alpha   90.00
_cell.angle_beta   90.00
_cell.angle_gamma   90.00
#
_symmetry.space_group_name_H-M   'P 1'
#
loop_
_entity.id
_entity.type
_entity.pdbx_description
1 polymer ?
#
loop_
_entity_poly.entity_id
_entity_poly.type
_entity_poly.pdbx_seq_one_letter_code
_entity_poly.pdbx_strand_id
1 'polypeptide(L)'
;MLTFSRNKLVSIYRKDDRILLVRGILEDDIYGMEMDISISMPDLEIVSIQGKWTRMENSECPRAVPFLQEAVGFRLLEDGFRQRVKKIVGRKSCRHFANILLECCDAAEDAAEVIRAEGEKEGKGTFTLQNSLEEEKEAVIATGPDKDDLDRSMAKPVKGGSAEGLVIDLHVHTSEASPCSSAPLGDLVTKARRIGLDGICLTDHNHVWDPRTLAELRERHDFLILGGNEIATDQGDMLVFGFDEDINEIMRLDKLKKKVVKTGGFIIAAHPFRGFLTFGIGQLGLTPEKAMERPLFKHVDAVEVLNSKVSDKENRFSSQVAEGLDLPGTGGSDAHEVEEVGVYATRFSGVITNEEELVEALKGGNYSPLAFRAEIGAKE
;
A
#
# COMPACT_ATOMS: atom_id res chain seq x y z
N MET A 1 16.05 1.40 -26.42
CA MET A 1 15.71 2.09 -25.16
C MET A 1 14.20 2.18 -25.16
N LEU A 2 13.51 1.29 -24.46
CA LEU A 2 12.05 1.35 -24.34
C LEU A 2 11.77 2.24 -23.13
N THR A 3 11.36 3.47 -23.40
CA THR A 3 10.94 4.44 -22.39
C THR A 3 9.44 4.27 -22.19
N PHE A 4 9.04 3.69 -21.07
CA PHE A 4 7.65 3.79 -20.61
C PHE A 4 7.45 5.17 -19.98
N SER A 5 6.40 5.85 -20.37
CA SER A 5 5.98 7.16 -19.90
C SER A 5 4.49 7.08 -19.58
N ARG A 6 4.10 7.64 -18.44
CA ARG A 6 2.70 7.81 -18.06
C ARG A 6 2.49 9.24 -17.60
N ASN A 7 1.53 9.90 -18.22
CA ASN A 7 1.13 11.25 -17.87
C ASN A 7 -0.32 11.24 -17.43
N LYS A 8 -0.59 11.85 -16.28
CA LYS A 8 -1.93 12.21 -15.86
C LYS A 8 -2.02 13.74 -15.88
N LEU A 9 -3.10 14.25 -16.42
CA LEU A 9 -3.42 15.68 -16.42
C LEU A 9 -4.85 15.84 -15.97
N VAL A 10 -5.08 16.67 -14.98
CA VAL A 10 -6.42 17.09 -14.58
C VAL A 10 -6.53 18.60 -14.78
N SER A 11 -7.52 19.01 -15.54
CA SER A 11 -7.85 20.41 -15.78
C SER A 11 -9.18 20.73 -15.14
N ILE A 12 -9.24 21.83 -14.40
CA ILE A 12 -10.45 22.30 -13.73
C ILE A 12 -10.85 23.63 -14.31
N TYR A 13 -12.14 23.75 -14.62
CA TYR A 13 -12.74 24.97 -15.14
C TYR A 13 -14.01 25.26 -14.36
N ARG A 14 -14.08 26.44 -13.75
CA ARG A 14 -15.31 26.94 -13.14
C ARG A 14 -16.25 27.42 -14.23
N LYS A 15 -17.37 26.71 -14.44
CA LYS A 15 -18.38 27.09 -15.42
C LYS A 15 -19.24 28.24 -14.93
N ASP A 16 -19.62 28.17 -13.67
CA ASP A 16 -20.39 29.18 -12.93
C ASP A 16 -20.14 29.00 -11.42
N ASP A 17 -20.86 29.72 -10.56
CA ASP A 17 -20.71 29.64 -9.11
C ASP A 17 -21.12 28.29 -8.50
N ARG A 18 -21.76 27.43 -9.27
CA ARG A 18 -22.33 26.17 -8.80
C ARG A 18 -21.67 24.95 -9.42
N ILE A 19 -21.02 25.06 -10.58
CA ILE A 19 -20.49 23.91 -11.32
C ILE A 19 -19.00 24.07 -11.65
N LEU A 20 -18.22 23.07 -11.23
CA LEU A 20 -16.88 22.80 -11.74
C LEU A 20 -16.96 21.78 -12.87
N LEU A 21 -16.28 22.07 -13.99
CA LEU A 21 -15.98 21.10 -15.02
C LEU A 21 -14.57 20.59 -14.79
N VAL A 22 -14.43 19.28 -14.72
CA VAL A 22 -13.16 18.60 -14.51
C VAL A 22 -12.89 17.71 -15.70
N ARG A 23 -11.70 17.84 -16.29
CA ARG A 23 -11.25 16.99 -17.39
C ARG A 23 -9.98 16.28 -16.99
N GLY A 24 -10.07 14.98 -16.80
CA GLY A 24 -8.96 14.07 -16.58
C GLY A 24 -8.49 13.46 -17.88
N ILE A 25 -7.18 13.41 -18.08
CA ILE A 25 -6.52 12.74 -19.19
C ILE A 25 -5.44 11.85 -18.58
N LEU A 26 -5.44 10.57 -18.96
CA LEU A 26 -4.35 9.65 -18.65
C LEU A 26 -3.83 9.10 -19.97
N GLU A 27 -2.55 9.30 -20.24
CA GLU A 27 -1.88 8.82 -21.44
C GLU A 27 -0.59 8.10 -21.04
N ASP A 28 -0.49 6.80 -21.38
CA ASP A 28 0.74 6.02 -21.23
C ASP A 28 1.01 5.11 -22.42
N ASP A 29 2.17 4.46 -22.52
CA ASP A 29 2.48 3.63 -23.70
C ASP A 29 1.55 2.42 -23.94
N ILE A 30 0.69 2.06 -22.97
CA ILE A 30 -0.21 0.90 -23.02
C ILE A 30 -1.64 1.33 -23.38
N TYR A 31 -2.15 2.37 -22.73
CA TYR A 31 -3.51 2.86 -22.91
C TYR A 31 -3.61 4.38 -22.72
N GLY A 32 -4.73 4.91 -23.18
CA GLY A 32 -5.06 6.32 -23.05
C GLY A 32 -6.55 6.48 -22.82
N MET A 33 -6.92 7.39 -21.93
CA MET A 33 -8.32 7.70 -21.65
C MET A 33 -8.50 9.16 -21.27
N GLU A 34 -9.71 9.62 -21.50
CA GLU A 34 -10.17 10.92 -21.06
C GLU A 34 -11.46 10.75 -20.27
N MET A 35 -11.69 11.64 -19.34
CA MET A 35 -12.88 11.67 -18.52
C MET A 35 -13.29 13.10 -18.22
N ASP A 36 -14.54 13.41 -18.50
CA ASP A 36 -15.16 14.71 -18.25
C ASP A 36 -16.18 14.54 -17.11
N ILE A 37 -16.08 15.39 -16.09
CA ILE A 37 -16.93 15.38 -14.90
C ILE A 37 -17.50 16.77 -14.68
N SER A 38 -18.77 16.87 -14.29
CA SER A 38 -19.33 18.09 -13.71
C SER A 38 -19.56 17.87 -12.22
N ILE A 39 -19.03 18.74 -11.36
CA ILE A 39 -19.15 18.67 -9.91
C ILE A 39 -19.89 19.90 -9.38
N SER A 40 -20.87 19.67 -8.52
CA SER A 40 -21.65 20.68 -7.83
C SER A 40 -20.86 21.28 -6.66
N MET A 41 -20.58 22.58 -6.67
CA MET A 41 -19.76 23.27 -5.66
C MET A 41 -20.31 23.27 -4.22
N PRO A 42 -21.64 23.37 -3.97
CA PRO A 42 -22.18 23.35 -2.61
C PRO A 42 -21.85 22.08 -1.83
N ASP A 43 -22.04 20.92 -2.47
CA ASP A 43 -21.98 19.61 -1.81
C ASP A 43 -20.84 18.71 -2.34
N LEU A 44 -20.03 19.24 -3.27
CA LEU A 44 -19.04 18.49 -4.06
C LEU A 44 -19.61 17.18 -4.60
N GLU A 45 -20.77 17.27 -5.24
CA GLU A 45 -21.51 16.12 -5.79
C GLU A 45 -21.23 15.95 -7.29
N ILE A 46 -20.97 14.73 -7.74
CA ILE A 46 -20.81 14.41 -9.16
C ILE A 46 -22.18 14.50 -9.87
N VAL A 47 -22.36 15.52 -10.70
CA VAL A 47 -23.61 15.77 -11.45
C VAL A 47 -23.63 15.02 -12.78
N SER A 48 -22.47 14.90 -13.42
CA SER A 48 -22.33 14.16 -14.67
C SER A 48 -20.93 13.60 -14.79
N ILE A 49 -20.80 12.45 -15.42
CA ILE A 49 -19.52 11.82 -15.73
C ILE A 49 -19.58 11.22 -17.13
N GLN A 50 -18.54 11.42 -17.92
CA GLN A 50 -18.34 10.77 -19.20
C GLN A 50 -16.90 10.31 -19.29
N GLY A 51 -16.67 9.10 -19.78
CA GLY A 51 -15.34 8.57 -20.01
C GLY A 51 -15.22 8.02 -21.42
N LYS A 52 -14.03 8.13 -22.00
CA LYS A 52 -13.70 7.52 -23.29
C LYS A 52 -12.28 6.99 -23.27
N TRP A 53 -12.07 5.91 -24.01
CA TRP A 53 -10.73 5.43 -24.31
C TRP A 53 -10.20 6.14 -25.56
N THR A 54 -9.01 6.72 -25.49
CA THR A 54 -8.26 7.19 -26.67
C THR A 54 -7.41 6.06 -27.24
N ARG A 55 -6.87 5.19 -26.37
CA ARG A 55 -6.18 3.94 -26.71
C ARG A 55 -6.55 2.87 -25.70
N MET A 56 -6.96 1.70 -26.16
CA MET A 56 -7.50 0.64 -25.32
C MET A 56 -6.45 -0.45 -25.10
N GLU A 57 -6.44 -1.02 -23.90
CA GLU A 57 -5.60 -2.18 -23.58
C GLU A 57 -6.08 -3.45 -24.30
N ASN A 58 -7.41 -3.62 -24.43
CA ASN A 58 -8.02 -4.75 -25.12
C ASN A 58 -9.43 -4.40 -25.65
N SER A 59 -10.05 -5.32 -26.40
CA SER A 59 -11.37 -5.13 -27.02
C SER A 59 -12.53 -5.02 -26.03
N GLU A 60 -12.32 -5.36 -24.76
CA GLU A 60 -13.34 -5.36 -23.72
C GLU A 60 -13.43 -4.00 -23.01
N CYS A 61 -12.39 -3.16 -23.11
CA CYS A 61 -12.30 -1.84 -22.47
C CYS A 61 -13.54 -0.93 -22.68
N PRO A 62 -14.18 -0.86 -23.87
CA PRO A 62 -15.38 -0.04 -24.06
C PRO A 62 -16.58 -0.46 -23.23
N ARG A 63 -16.68 -1.74 -22.81
CA ARG A 63 -17.80 -2.25 -22.01
C ARG A 63 -17.87 -1.61 -20.62
N ALA A 64 -16.76 -1.06 -20.15
CA ALA A 64 -16.68 -0.36 -18.87
C ALA A 64 -17.40 1.01 -18.88
N VAL A 65 -17.47 1.69 -20.03
CA VAL A 65 -17.88 3.11 -20.12
C VAL A 65 -19.30 3.36 -19.59
N PRO A 66 -20.34 2.56 -19.91
CA PRO A 66 -21.69 2.82 -19.42
C PRO A 66 -21.81 2.78 -17.89
N PHE A 67 -20.99 1.97 -17.21
CA PHE A 67 -21.02 1.82 -15.75
C PHE A 67 -20.47 3.04 -15.00
N LEU A 68 -19.81 3.98 -15.69
CA LEU A 68 -19.38 5.24 -15.08
C LEU A 68 -20.56 6.04 -14.52
N GLN A 69 -21.75 5.91 -15.13
CA GLN A 69 -22.95 6.61 -14.67
C GLN A 69 -23.34 6.24 -13.23
N GLU A 70 -22.89 5.10 -12.70
CA GLU A 70 -23.15 4.73 -11.31
C GLU A 70 -22.44 5.64 -10.29
N ALA A 71 -21.46 6.45 -10.72
CA ALA A 71 -20.80 7.45 -9.87
C ALA A 71 -21.57 8.78 -9.78
N VAL A 72 -22.61 8.99 -10.59
CA VAL A 72 -23.45 10.19 -10.52
C VAL A 72 -24.19 10.21 -9.18
N GLY A 73 -24.15 11.35 -8.50
CA GLY A 73 -24.70 11.55 -7.16
C GLY A 73 -23.72 11.25 -6.02
N PHE A 74 -22.50 10.79 -6.32
CA PHE A 74 -21.49 10.64 -5.27
C PHE A 74 -21.02 12.01 -4.78
N ARG A 75 -20.93 12.14 -3.46
CA ARG A 75 -20.38 13.31 -2.78
C ARG A 75 -18.96 13.03 -2.32
N LEU A 76 -18.05 13.93 -2.69
CA LEU A 76 -16.62 13.78 -2.44
C LEU A 76 -16.30 13.76 -0.94
N LEU A 77 -16.97 14.60 -0.16
CA LEU A 77 -16.75 14.77 1.28
C LEU A 77 -17.48 13.73 2.16
N GLU A 78 -18.18 12.77 1.56
CA GLU A 78 -18.91 11.75 2.33
C GLU A 78 -17.97 10.60 2.75
N ASP A 79 -18.11 10.15 4.00
CA ASP A 79 -17.33 9.04 4.53
C ASP A 79 -17.37 7.81 3.62
N GLY A 80 -16.19 7.27 3.31
CA GLY A 80 -16.06 6.12 2.43
C GLY A 80 -16.28 6.40 0.94
N PHE A 81 -16.33 7.67 0.49
CA PHE A 81 -16.38 8.06 -0.93
C PHE A 81 -15.37 7.27 -1.78
N ARG A 82 -14.08 7.25 -1.38
CA ARG A 82 -13.02 6.53 -2.11
C ARG A 82 -13.32 5.03 -2.22
N GLN A 83 -13.83 4.42 -1.16
CA GLN A 83 -14.18 3.00 -1.15
C GLN A 83 -15.38 2.71 -2.08
N ARG A 84 -16.38 3.61 -2.11
CA ARG A 84 -17.51 3.51 -3.03
C ARG A 84 -17.07 3.64 -4.49
N VAL A 85 -16.20 4.59 -4.82
CA VAL A 85 -15.63 4.71 -6.18
C VAL A 85 -14.89 3.43 -6.58
N LYS A 86 -14.01 2.91 -5.72
CA LYS A 86 -13.28 1.65 -6.00
C LYS A 86 -14.23 0.43 -6.13
N LYS A 87 -15.28 0.34 -5.31
CA LYS A 87 -16.24 -0.77 -5.34
C LYS A 87 -17.18 -0.70 -6.55
N ILE A 88 -17.72 0.47 -6.85
CA ILE A 88 -18.73 0.66 -7.88
C ILE A 88 -18.05 0.85 -9.23
N VAL A 89 -17.21 1.87 -9.38
CA VAL A 89 -16.51 2.14 -10.64
C VAL A 89 -15.38 1.12 -10.86
N GLY A 90 -14.57 0.84 -9.85
CA GLY A 90 -13.41 -0.05 -10.03
C GLY A 90 -13.76 -1.50 -10.36
N ARG A 91 -14.82 -2.07 -9.72
CA ARG A 91 -15.24 -3.46 -9.97
C ARG A 91 -16.26 -3.61 -11.10
N LYS A 92 -17.21 -2.68 -11.27
CA LYS A 92 -18.25 -2.80 -12.30
C LYS A 92 -17.88 -2.14 -13.64
N SER A 93 -17.16 -1.01 -13.59
CA SER A 93 -16.66 -0.34 -14.79
C SER A 93 -15.26 -0.84 -15.13
N CYS A 94 -14.22 -0.22 -14.58
CA CYS A 94 -12.83 -0.59 -14.76
C CYS A 94 -11.98 0.10 -13.69
N ARG A 95 -10.92 -0.59 -13.22
CA ARG A 95 -9.95 -0.02 -12.27
C ARG A 95 -9.26 1.23 -12.81
N HIS A 96 -8.99 1.28 -14.12
CA HIS A 96 -8.34 2.43 -14.74
C HIS A 96 -9.20 3.70 -14.64
N PHE A 97 -10.52 3.58 -14.89
CA PHE A 97 -11.44 4.70 -14.74
C PHE A 97 -11.60 5.13 -13.28
N ALA A 98 -11.63 4.18 -12.34
CA ALA A 98 -11.68 4.52 -10.92
C ALA A 98 -10.46 5.33 -10.47
N ASN A 99 -9.27 5.01 -10.98
CA ASN A 99 -8.04 5.73 -10.64
C ASN A 99 -8.04 7.17 -11.15
N ILE A 100 -8.42 7.41 -12.41
CA ILE A 100 -8.50 8.78 -12.94
C ILE A 100 -9.69 9.55 -12.35
N LEU A 101 -10.77 8.86 -11.96
CA LEU A 101 -11.89 9.45 -11.22
C LEU A 101 -11.46 10.03 -9.88
N LEU A 102 -10.73 9.26 -9.08
CA LEU A 102 -10.20 9.73 -7.80
C LEU A 102 -9.28 10.94 -7.99
N GLU A 103 -8.38 10.90 -8.97
CA GLU A 103 -7.50 12.03 -9.29
C GLU A 103 -8.28 13.30 -9.64
N CYS A 104 -9.33 13.18 -10.46
CA CYS A 104 -10.18 14.31 -10.80
C CYS A 104 -10.94 14.87 -9.60
N CYS A 105 -11.37 14.00 -8.69
CA CYS A 105 -12.07 14.41 -7.49
C CYS A 105 -11.16 15.11 -6.50
N ASP A 106 -9.94 14.59 -6.28
CA ASP A 106 -8.94 15.19 -5.40
C ASP A 106 -8.59 16.61 -5.88
N ALA A 107 -8.29 16.76 -7.16
CA ALA A 107 -8.00 18.09 -7.72
C ALA A 107 -9.22 19.05 -7.63
N ALA A 108 -10.44 18.53 -7.77
CA ALA A 108 -11.65 19.35 -7.67
C ALA A 108 -11.92 19.84 -6.24
N GLU A 109 -11.55 19.05 -5.23
CA GLU A 109 -11.57 19.44 -3.83
C GLU A 109 -10.59 20.59 -3.57
N ASP A 110 -9.33 20.44 -4.01
CA ASP A 110 -8.30 21.48 -3.91
C ASP A 110 -8.75 22.79 -4.58
N ALA A 111 -9.31 22.70 -5.79
CA ALA A 111 -9.81 23.87 -6.51
C ALA A 111 -11.01 24.52 -5.80
N ALA A 112 -11.89 23.73 -5.20
CA ALA A 112 -13.03 24.26 -4.45
C ALA A 112 -12.58 25.02 -3.20
N GLU A 113 -11.54 24.55 -2.51
CA GLU A 113 -10.93 25.26 -1.38
C GLU A 113 -10.34 26.60 -1.81
N VAL A 114 -9.56 26.63 -2.90
CA VAL A 114 -8.99 27.88 -3.45
C VAL A 114 -10.09 28.87 -3.82
N ILE A 115 -11.15 28.43 -4.50
CA ILE A 115 -12.26 29.29 -4.90
C ILE A 115 -13.01 29.84 -3.69
N ARG A 116 -13.22 29.03 -2.65
CA ARG A 116 -13.85 29.50 -1.40
C ARG A 116 -12.98 30.55 -0.71
N ALA A 117 -11.67 30.31 -0.62
CA ALA A 117 -10.72 31.26 -0.04
C ALA A 117 -10.61 32.57 -0.84
N GLU A 118 -10.74 32.54 -2.17
CA GLU A 118 -10.80 33.74 -3.01
C GLU A 118 -12.09 34.54 -2.79
N GLY A 119 -13.24 33.87 -2.67
CA GLY A 119 -14.52 34.53 -2.35
C GLY A 119 -14.51 35.22 -0.98
N GLU A 120 -13.81 34.65 0.00
CA GLU A 120 -13.60 35.27 1.32
C GLU A 120 -12.63 36.47 1.26
N LYS A 121 -11.63 36.42 0.37
CA LYS A 121 -10.68 37.53 0.12
C LYS A 121 -11.30 38.68 -0.68
N GLU A 122 -12.24 38.45 -1.58
CA GLU A 122 -12.97 39.53 -2.26
C GLU A 122 -13.87 40.33 -1.28
N GLY A 123 -14.24 39.74 -0.15
CA GLY A 123 -14.92 40.41 0.97
C GLY A 123 -14.00 41.18 1.93
N LYS A 124 -12.69 40.96 1.89
CA LYS A 124 -11.68 41.62 2.74
C LYS A 124 -10.44 41.95 1.91
N GLY A 125 -10.37 43.21 1.46
CA GLY A 125 -9.41 43.70 0.47
C GLY A 125 -7.95 43.23 0.63
N THR A 126 -7.35 42.95 -0.54
CA THR A 126 -5.92 42.78 -0.86
C THR A 126 -5.03 42.10 0.20
N PHE A 127 -4.82 40.81 0.01
CA PHE A 127 -3.83 40.00 0.73
C PHE A 127 -2.49 39.96 -0.04
N THR A 128 -1.41 40.46 0.56
CA THR A 128 -0.02 40.32 0.05
C THR A 128 0.65 39.07 0.61
N LEU A 129 1.39 38.36 -0.24
CA LEU A 129 2.12 37.09 -0.05
C LEU A 129 3.22 37.06 1.03
N GLN A 130 3.16 37.94 2.04
CA GLN A 130 4.19 38.09 3.07
C GLN A 130 3.77 37.61 4.47
N ASN A 131 2.48 37.36 4.70
CA ASN A 131 1.98 37.04 6.06
C ASN A 131 1.91 35.54 6.39
N SER A 132 2.15 34.63 5.43
CA SER A 132 2.00 33.18 5.67
C SER A 132 3.25 32.49 6.22
N LEU A 133 4.35 33.22 6.46
CA LEU A 133 5.61 32.66 7.00
C LEU A 133 5.81 32.94 8.50
N GLU A 134 4.87 33.62 9.16
CA GLU A 134 4.98 33.95 10.60
C GLU A 134 4.01 33.15 11.48
N GLU A 135 2.89 32.63 10.97
CA GLU A 135 1.92 31.86 11.78
C GLU A 135 2.33 30.39 12.02
N GLU A 136 3.21 29.79 11.20
CA GLU A 136 3.69 28.42 11.42
C GLU A 136 4.76 28.29 12.52
N LYS A 137 5.26 29.41 13.08
CA LYS A 137 6.31 29.37 14.12
C LYS A 137 5.79 29.34 15.56
N GLU A 138 4.52 29.60 15.82
CA GLU A 138 3.97 29.65 17.19
C GLU A 138 3.19 28.41 17.63
N ALA A 139 2.91 27.44 16.74
CA ALA A 139 2.17 26.22 17.11
C ALA A 139 3.05 25.05 17.60
N VAL A 140 4.38 25.20 17.65
CA VAL A 140 5.33 24.12 18.03
C VAL A 140 5.94 24.33 19.41
N ILE A 141 5.18 24.83 20.40
CA ILE A 141 5.60 24.73 21.82
C ILE A 141 4.35 24.62 22.72
N ALA A 142 3.90 23.41 23.03
CA ALA A 142 3.47 23.01 24.38
C ALA A 142 2.94 21.57 24.44
N THR A 143 3.25 20.90 25.56
CA THR A 143 2.76 19.59 26.04
C THR A 143 3.59 18.36 25.64
N GLY A 144 4.70 18.16 26.35
CA GLY A 144 5.24 16.82 26.59
C GLY A 144 4.45 16.15 27.73
N PRO A 145 4.25 14.82 27.70
CA PRO A 145 3.77 14.11 28.88
C PRO A 145 4.94 13.74 29.80
N ASP A 146 4.64 13.82 31.09
CA ASP A 146 5.46 13.41 32.22
C ASP A 146 6.12 12.05 32.04
N LYS A 147 7.38 11.99 32.46
CA LYS A 147 8.03 10.75 32.86
C LYS A 147 7.49 10.41 34.25
N ASP A 148 6.77 9.30 34.37
CA ASP A 148 6.97 8.32 35.44
C ASP A 148 6.12 7.06 35.20
N ASP A 149 6.77 5.92 35.47
CA ASP A 149 6.25 4.57 35.70
C ASP A 149 5.45 3.86 34.59
N LEU A 150 6.17 3.29 33.62
CA LEU A 150 5.70 2.11 32.86
C LEU A 150 6.31 0.85 33.46
N ASP A 151 5.52 0.23 34.33
CA ASP A 151 5.67 -1.15 34.76
C ASP A 151 5.71 -2.07 33.54
N ARG A 152 6.81 -2.83 33.42
CA ARG A 152 7.04 -3.81 32.35
C ARG A 152 6.14 -5.02 32.62
N SER A 153 4.89 -4.97 32.16
CA SER A 153 4.06 -6.17 32.11
C SER A 153 4.58 -7.10 31.01
N MET A 154 5.37 -8.09 31.40
CA MET A 154 5.81 -9.19 30.56
C MET A 154 4.59 -9.85 29.89
N ALA A 155 4.53 -9.77 28.55
CA ALA A 155 3.59 -10.55 27.76
C ALA A 155 3.83 -12.05 28.03
N LYS A 156 2.75 -12.80 28.27
CA LYS A 156 2.85 -14.26 28.46
C LYS A 156 3.20 -14.92 27.12
N PRO A 157 4.07 -15.95 27.13
CA PRO A 157 4.40 -16.68 25.92
C PRO A 157 3.15 -17.37 25.37
N VAL A 158 2.78 -17.03 24.13
CA VAL A 158 1.71 -17.71 23.38
C VAL A 158 2.15 -19.16 23.16
N LYS A 159 1.33 -20.12 23.61
CA LYS A 159 1.61 -21.55 23.48
C LYS A 159 1.37 -21.99 22.03
N GLY A 160 2.45 -22.10 21.25
CA GLY A 160 2.40 -22.61 19.89
C GLY A 160 3.76 -22.70 19.22
N GLY A 161 4.75 -23.34 19.85
CA GLY A 161 6.00 -23.67 19.19
C GLY A 161 6.04 -25.17 18.94
N SER A 162 5.79 -25.60 17.70
CA SER A 162 6.16 -26.96 17.29
C SER A 162 7.69 -27.12 17.34
N ALA A 163 8.20 -28.35 17.37
CA ALA A 163 9.64 -28.61 17.28
C ALA A 163 10.29 -28.09 15.97
N GLU A 164 9.49 -27.59 15.02
CA GLU A 164 9.89 -27.17 13.66
C GLU A 164 9.93 -25.63 13.45
N GLY A 165 9.83 -24.83 14.53
CA GLY A 165 9.89 -23.36 14.46
C GLY A 165 8.51 -22.67 14.31
N LEU A 166 8.51 -21.34 14.30
CA LEU A 166 7.31 -20.50 14.10
C LEU A 166 7.10 -20.20 12.62
N VAL A 167 5.85 -20.22 12.15
CA VAL A 167 5.48 -19.82 10.78
C VAL A 167 4.64 -18.55 10.81
N ILE A 168 5.18 -17.47 10.24
CA ILE A 168 4.57 -16.15 10.26
C ILE A 168 4.36 -15.67 8.82
N ASP A 169 3.16 -15.20 8.51
CA ASP A 169 2.90 -14.49 7.25
C ASP A 169 3.38 -13.04 7.38
N LEU A 170 4.43 -12.67 6.65
CA LEU A 170 5.08 -11.37 6.78
C LEU A 170 4.41 -10.26 5.96
N HIS A 171 3.40 -10.57 5.15
CA HIS A 171 2.82 -9.61 4.22
C HIS A 171 1.30 -9.74 4.19
N VAL A 172 0.61 -8.92 4.98
CA VAL A 172 -0.86 -8.95 5.11
C VAL A 172 -1.41 -7.54 5.20
N HIS A 173 -2.48 -7.28 4.43
CA HIS A 173 -3.21 -6.02 4.43
C HIS A 173 -4.60 -6.16 5.04
N THR A 174 -5.01 -5.17 5.81
CA THR A 174 -6.28 -5.10 6.51
C THR A 174 -7.18 -4.03 5.90
N SER A 175 -8.49 -4.22 6.00
CA SER A 175 -9.46 -3.21 5.57
C SER A 175 -9.46 -1.95 6.43
N GLU A 176 -8.96 -2.06 7.67
CA GLU A 176 -8.91 -1.03 8.69
C GLU A 176 -7.81 0.01 8.41
N ALA A 177 -6.66 -0.44 7.89
CA ALA A 177 -5.50 0.41 7.67
C ALA A 177 -5.13 0.58 6.19
N SER A 178 -5.50 -0.35 5.30
CA SER A 178 -5.12 -0.28 3.89
C SER A 178 -6.34 -0.19 2.95
N PRO A 179 -6.50 0.92 2.18
CA PRO A 179 -7.60 1.10 1.24
C PRO A 179 -7.63 0.13 0.05
N CYS A 180 -6.62 -0.74 -0.10
CA CYS A 180 -6.58 -1.79 -1.12
C CYS A 180 -7.17 -3.11 -0.60
N SER A 181 -7.26 -3.33 0.71
CA SER A 181 -7.73 -4.57 1.31
C SER A 181 -9.23 -4.52 1.61
N SER A 182 -9.86 -5.68 1.55
CA SER A 182 -11.23 -5.91 1.99
C SER A 182 -11.32 -6.95 3.11
N ALA A 183 -10.17 -7.34 3.68
CA ALA A 183 -10.06 -8.33 4.72
C ALA A 183 -10.12 -7.66 6.11
N PRO A 184 -11.20 -7.87 6.90
CA PRO A 184 -11.24 -7.40 8.27
C PRO A 184 -10.18 -8.12 9.10
N LEU A 185 -9.49 -7.41 9.98
CA LEU A 185 -8.40 -7.94 10.80
C LEU A 185 -8.85 -9.15 11.63
N GLY A 186 -10.03 -9.06 12.27
CA GLY A 186 -10.55 -10.15 13.08
C GLY A 186 -10.78 -11.45 12.30
N ASP A 187 -11.20 -11.32 11.03
CA ASP A 187 -11.43 -12.47 10.15
C ASP A 187 -10.10 -13.05 9.65
N LEU A 188 -9.13 -12.20 9.32
CA LEU A 188 -7.76 -12.61 8.99
C LEU A 188 -7.14 -13.44 10.11
N VAL A 189 -7.19 -12.94 11.36
CA VAL A 189 -6.64 -13.64 12.53
C VAL A 189 -7.38 -14.97 12.76
N THR A 190 -8.71 -14.97 12.63
CA THR A 190 -9.51 -16.19 12.76
C THR A 190 -9.11 -17.24 11.73
N LYS A 191 -8.90 -16.83 10.47
CA LYS A 191 -8.46 -17.71 9.39
C LYS A 191 -7.03 -18.18 9.60
N ALA A 192 -6.08 -17.29 9.90
CA ALA A 192 -4.68 -17.58 10.12
C ALA A 192 -4.50 -18.64 11.21
N ARG A 193 -5.16 -18.46 12.36
CA ARG A 193 -5.18 -19.46 13.43
C ARG A 193 -5.80 -20.78 12.99
N ARG A 194 -6.91 -20.74 12.24
CA ARG A 194 -7.59 -21.96 11.77
C ARG A 194 -6.72 -22.78 10.83
N ILE A 195 -5.92 -22.15 9.97
CA ILE A 195 -5.02 -22.83 9.04
C ILE A 195 -3.68 -23.22 9.68
N GLY A 196 -3.44 -22.83 10.94
CA GLY A 196 -2.26 -23.21 11.70
C GLY A 196 -1.04 -22.30 11.50
N LEU A 197 -1.22 -21.05 11.06
CA LEU A 197 -0.15 -20.05 11.17
C LEU A 197 0.08 -19.71 12.64
N ASP A 198 1.32 -19.43 13.02
CA ASP A 198 1.66 -19.01 14.38
C ASP A 198 1.53 -17.49 14.56
N GLY A 199 1.66 -16.72 13.47
CA GLY A 199 1.46 -15.28 13.50
C GLY A 199 1.24 -14.63 12.13
N ILE A 200 0.88 -13.35 12.15
CA ILE A 200 0.81 -12.47 10.98
C ILE A 200 1.50 -11.14 11.27
N CYS A 201 2.10 -10.54 10.24
CA CYS A 201 2.54 -9.15 10.25
C CYS A 201 1.55 -8.28 9.50
N LEU A 202 1.07 -7.22 10.13
CA LEU A 202 0.24 -6.21 9.48
C LEU A 202 1.17 -5.24 8.76
N THR A 203 1.15 -5.25 7.44
CA THR A 203 2.04 -4.47 6.57
C THR A 203 1.23 -3.61 5.61
N ASP A 204 0.21 -2.95 6.14
CA ASP A 204 -0.65 -2.04 5.40
C ASP A 204 0.17 -0.92 4.72
N HIS A 205 -0.29 -0.47 3.56
CA HIS A 205 0.43 0.56 2.79
C HIS A 205 0.53 1.87 3.55
N ASN A 206 1.76 2.33 3.78
CA ASN A 206 2.06 3.62 4.41
C ASN A 206 1.31 3.81 5.73
N HIS A 207 1.08 2.74 6.50
CA HIS A 207 0.41 2.81 7.77
C HIS A 207 1.29 2.23 8.87
N VAL A 208 1.54 3.03 9.91
CA VAL A 208 2.24 2.58 11.10
C VAL A 208 1.20 2.23 12.16
N TRP A 209 1.11 0.95 12.49
CA TRP A 209 0.26 0.47 13.57
C TRP A 209 0.79 0.94 14.93
N ASP A 210 -0.08 1.58 15.72
CA ASP A 210 0.26 2.01 17.08
C ASP A 210 0.62 0.79 17.97
N PRO A 211 1.76 0.80 18.69
CA PRO A 211 2.20 -0.33 19.50
C PRO A 211 1.19 -0.75 20.59
N ARG A 212 0.40 0.18 21.14
CA ARG A 212 -0.62 -0.16 22.15
C ARG A 212 -1.78 -0.89 21.49
N THR A 213 -2.19 -0.43 20.31
CA THR A 213 -3.20 -1.11 19.50
C THR A 213 -2.77 -2.54 19.17
N LEU A 214 -1.51 -2.75 18.76
CA LEU A 214 -0.98 -4.09 18.51
C LEU A 214 -0.99 -4.97 19.77
N ALA A 215 -0.61 -4.43 20.92
CA ALA A 215 -0.67 -5.16 22.19
C ALA A 215 -2.11 -5.56 22.57
N GLU A 216 -3.07 -4.65 22.42
CA GLU A 216 -4.50 -4.94 22.65
C GLU A 216 -5.04 -6.00 21.68
N LEU A 217 -4.63 -5.96 20.41
CA LEU A 217 -5.01 -6.95 19.40
C LEU A 217 -4.45 -8.34 19.75
N ARG A 218 -3.17 -8.42 20.14
CA ARG A 218 -2.55 -9.67 20.59
C ARG A 218 -3.29 -10.28 21.77
N GLU A 219 -3.63 -9.47 22.78
CA GLU A 219 -4.39 -9.93 23.95
C GLU A 219 -5.81 -10.36 23.59
N ARG A 220 -6.52 -9.54 22.80
CA ARG A 220 -7.90 -9.81 22.38
C ARG A 220 -8.04 -11.10 21.60
N HIS A 221 -7.09 -11.38 20.71
CA HIS A 221 -7.16 -12.52 19.81
C HIS A 221 -6.40 -13.75 20.29
N ASP A 222 -5.56 -13.63 21.32
CA ASP A 222 -4.64 -14.68 21.78
C ASP A 222 -3.84 -15.26 20.59
N PHE A 223 -3.26 -14.36 19.79
CA PHE A 223 -2.58 -14.67 18.54
C PHE A 223 -1.43 -13.69 18.30
N LEU A 224 -0.33 -14.17 17.69
CA LEU A 224 0.82 -13.32 17.40
C LEU A 224 0.50 -12.38 16.23
N ILE A 225 0.32 -11.10 16.55
CA ILE A 225 0.07 -10.02 15.60
C ILE A 225 1.21 -9.02 15.76
N LEU A 226 1.98 -8.83 14.68
CA LEU A 226 3.17 -7.98 14.65
C LEU A 226 2.96 -6.79 13.71
N GLY A 227 3.55 -5.65 14.04
CA GLY A 227 3.55 -4.47 13.19
C GLY A 227 4.69 -4.48 12.16
N GLY A 228 4.37 -4.09 10.93
CA GLY A 228 5.30 -3.68 9.89
C GLY A 228 4.67 -2.58 9.03
N ASN A 229 5.28 -2.26 7.90
CA ASN A 229 4.75 -1.29 6.95
C ASN A 229 5.16 -1.66 5.51
N GLU A 230 4.24 -1.56 4.55
CA GLU A 230 4.59 -1.62 3.12
C GLU A 230 4.74 -0.19 2.58
N ILE A 231 5.99 0.24 2.42
CA ILE A 231 6.33 1.61 2.02
C ILE A 231 6.59 1.67 0.52
N ALA A 232 5.81 2.51 -0.16
CA ALA A 232 5.99 2.77 -1.58
C ALA A 232 7.23 3.64 -1.84
N THR A 233 8.13 3.17 -2.72
CA THR A 233 9.34 3.90 -3.10
C THR A 233 9.47 4.14 -4.60
N ASP A 234 10.44 4.98 -4.98
CA ASP A 234 10.80 5.20 -6.39
C ASP A 234 11.36 3.95 -7.10
N GLN A 235 11.61 2.86 -6.35
CA GLN A 235 12.13 1.59 -6.87
C GLN A 235 11.19 0.39 -6.64
N GLY A 236 9.95 0.63 -6.20
CA GLY A 236 8.95 -0.39 -5.86
C GLY A 236 8.60 -0.40 -4.37
N ASP A 237 7.82 -1.39 -3.96
CA ASP A 237 7.32 -1.51 -2.59
C ASP A 237 8.32 -2.23 -1.68
N MET A 238 8.39 -1.78 -0.42
CA MET A 238 9.33 -2.30 0.57
C MET A 238 8.58 -2.69 1.84
N LEU A 239 8.72 -3.93 2.30
CA LEU A 239 8.30 -4.28 3.66
C LEU A 239 9.38 -3.78 4.62
N VAL A 240 8.97 -2.97 5.59
CA VAL A 240 9.86 -2.38 6.58
C VAL A 240 9.40 -2.79 7.98
N PHE A 241 10.33 -3.36 8.74
CA PHE A 241 10.12 -3.75 10.14
C PHE A 241 11.05 -2.96 11.06
N GLY A 242 10.60 -2.62 12.27
CA GLY A 242 11.38 -1.79 13.21
C GLY A 242 11.51 -0.32 12.77
N PHE A 243 10.47 0.21 12.14
CA PHE A 243 10.40 1.59 11.67
C PHE A 243 9.00 2.15 11.90
N ASP A 244 8.91 3.25 12.65
CA ASP A 244 7.69 3.81 13.24
C ASP A 244 7.36 5.22 12.73
N GLU A 245 8.11 5.72 11.75
CA GLU A 245 7.82 7.00 11.11
C GLU A 245 6.78 6.83 10.01
N ASP A 246 5.71 7.61 10.07
CA ASP A 246 4.69 7.66 9.04
C ASP A 246 5.22 8.33 7.76
N ILE A 247 4.95 7.71 6.60
CA ILE A 247 5.42 8.16 5.30
C ILE A 247 4.22 8.34 4.38
N ASN A 248 3.81 9.59 4.20
CA ASN A 248 2.62 9.95 3.41
C ASN A 248 2.88 10.10 1.89
N GLU A 249 4.13 9.97 1.44
CA GLU A 249 4.53 10.19 0.04
C GLU A 249 5.48 9.10 -0.46
N ILE A 250 5.60 8.95 -1.80
CA ILE A 250 6.60 8.08 -2.40
C ILE A 250 8.00 8.52 -1.97
N MET A 251 8.68 7.69 -1.19
CA MET A 251 10.01 7.99 -0.69
C MET A 251 11.09 7.46 -1.62
N ARG A 252 12.21 8.17 -1.73
CA ARG A 252 13.40 7.59 -2.36
C ARG A 252 13.96 6.45 -1.52
N LEU A 253 14.19 5.28 -2.12
CA LEU A 253 14.68 4.09 -1.41
C LEU A 253 16.02 4.34 -0.69
N ASP A 254 16.92 5.12 -1.28
CA ASP A 254 18.22 5.46 -0.65
C ASP A 254 18.06 6.32 0.61
N LYS A 255 16.99 7.14 0.68
CA LYS A 255 16.64 7.91 1.88
C LYS A 255 15.96 7.03 2.91
N LEU A 256 15.05 6.15 2.47
CA LEU A 256 14.40 5.18 3.35
C LEU A 256 15.44 4.32 4.06
N LYS A 257 16.41 3.74 3.33
CA LYS A 257 17.49 2.95 3.93
C LYS A 257 18.26 3.71 5.01
N LYS A 258 18.58 4.99 4.78
CA LYS A 258 19.27 5.82 5.78
C LYS A 258 18.45 6.05 7.04
N LYS A 259 17.12 6.14 6.94
CA LYS A 259 16.23 6.27 8.10
C LYS A 259 16.10 4.96 8.86
N VAL A 260 15.83 3.86 8.16
CA VAL A 260 15.66 2.52 8.75
C VAL A 260 16.94 2.04 9.45
N VAL A 261 18.13 2.32 8.90
CA VAL A 261 19.39 1.99 9.57
C VAL A 261 19.54 2.70 10.92
N LYS A 262 19.00 3.93 11.08
CA LYS A 262 19.09 4.67 12.35
C LYS A 262 18.18 4.09 13.43
N THR A 263 17.04 3.54 13.04
CA THR A 263 16.11 2.86 13.97
C THR A 263 16.51 1.40 14.21
N GLY A 264 17.49 0.89 13.45
CA GLY A 264 17.86 -0.51 13.49
C GLY A 264 16.80 -1.40 12.87
N GLY A 265 15.98 -0.92 11.95
CA GLY A 265 14.98 -1.73 11.26
C GLY A 265 15.57 -2.64 10.17
N PHE A 266 14.68 -3.26 9.40
CA PHE A 266 14.98 -4.24 8.35
C PHE A 266 14.12 -3.98 7.12
N ILE A 267 14.71 -4.06 5.91
CA ILE A 267 14.00 -3.80 4.66
C ILE A 267 13.98 -5.04 3.76
N ILE A 268 12.79 -5.41 3.30
CA ILE A 268 12.57 -6.48 2.33
C ILE A 268 12.04 -5.86 1.03
N ALA A 269 12.63 -6.20 -0.12
CA ALA A 269 12.03 -5.87 -1.41
C ALA A 269 10.74 -6.69 -1.60
N ALA A 270 9.57 -6.03 -1.56
CA ALA A 270 8.27 -6.67 -1.72
C ALA A 270 8.03 -6.94 -3.22
N HIS A 271 7.64 -8.19 -3.54
CA HIS A 271 7.26 -8.66 -4.87
C HIS A 271 7.98 -7.94 -6.05
N PRO A 272 9.33 -7.90 -6.08
CA PRO A 272 10.12 -6.92 -6.86
C PRO A 272 10.03 -7.07 -8.38
N PHE A 273 9.40 -8.15 -8.84
CA PHE A 273 9.19 -8.50 -10.24
C PHE A 273 7.72 -8.67 -10.60
N ARG A 274 6.78 -8.22 -9.75
CA ARG A 274 5.35 -8.22 -10.05
C ARG A 274 5.07 -7.51 -11.38
N GLY A 275 4.38 -8.22 -12.27
CA GLY A 275 3.99 -7.69 -13.57
C GLY A 275 5.11 -7.68 -14.61
N PHE A 276 6.34 -8.09 -14.27
CA PHE A 276 7.43 -8.09 -15.23
C PHE A 276 7.29 -9.26 -16.22
N LEU A 277 6.93 -10.47 -15.78
CA LEU A 277 6.93 -11.66 -16.64
C LEU A 277 5.61 -11.91 -17.37
N THR A 278 4.52 -11.26 -16.95
CA THR A 278 3.20 -11.33 -17.59
C THR A 278 3.16 -10.68 -18.98
N PHE A 279 4.13 -9.82 -19.33
CA PHE A 279 4.22 -9.18 -20.65
C PHE A 279 5.19 -9.85 -21.63
N GLY A 280 5.60 -11.11 -21.38
CA GLY A 280 6.44 -11.85 -22.33
C GLY A 280 7.88 -11.33 -22.39
N ILE A 281 8.67 -11.58 -21.33
CA ILE A 281 10.10 -11.22 -21.25
C ILE A 281 11.00 -11.95 -22.26
N GLY A 282 10.46 -12.87 -23.07
CA GLY A 282 11.14 -13.28 -24.31
C GLY A 282 11.56 -12.07 -25.19
N GLN A 283 10.90 -10.91 -25.03
CA GLN A 283 11.21 -9.66 -25.76
C GLN A 283 11.96 -8.58 -24.94
N LEU A 284 12.05 -8.65 -23.60
CA LEU A 284 12.74 -7.64 -22.77
C LEU A 284 14.18 -8.01 -22.39
N GLY A 285 14.58 -9.28 -22.51
CA GLY A 285 15.95 -9.71 -22.23
C GLY A 285 16.43 -9.40 -20.81
N LEU A 286 15.51 -9.32 -19.84
CA LEU A 286 15.80 -9.18 -18.41
C LEU A 286 16.15 -10.57 -17.87
N THR A 287 17.43 -10.90 -17.93
CA THR A 287 17.97 -12.11 -17.31
C THR A 287 18.18 -11.87 -15.81
N PRO A 288 18.29 -12.92 -14.98
CA PRO A 288 18.60 -12.75 -13.56
C PRO A 288 19.84 -11.87 -13.35
N GLU A 289 20.90 -12.04 -14.16
CA GLU A 289 22.15 -11.28 -14.04
C GLU A 289 21.92 -9.77 -14.22
N LYS A 290 21.08 -9.38 -15.20
CA LYS A 290 20.72 -7.96 -15.39
C LYS A 290 19.81 -7.44 -14.28
N ALA A 291 18.92 -8.29 -13.78
CA ALA A 291 18.06 -7.91 -12.66
C ALA A 291 18.86 -7.67 -11.38
N MET A 292 19.94 -8.42 -11.16
CA MET A 292 20.87 -8.23 -10.04
C MET A 292 21.56 -6.86 -10.05
N GLU A 293 21.70 -6.24 -11.23
CA GLU A 293 22.29 -4.88 -11.36
C GLU A 293 21.34 -3.75 -10.91
N ARG A 294 20.06 -4.05 -10.64
CA ARG A 294 19.07 -3.03 -10.26
C ARG A 294 19.50 -2.32 -8.96
N PRO A 295 19.42 -0.97 -8.90
CA PRO A 295 19.87 -0.20 -7.73
C PRO A 295 19.20 -0.59 -6.41
N LEU A 296 17.95 -1.07 -6.43
CA LEU A 296 17.19 -1.39 -5.23
C LEU A 296 17.87 -2.43 -4.34
N PHE A 297 18.57 -3.40 -4.94
CA PHE A 297 19.19 -4.50 -4.21
C PHE A 297 20.41 -4.05 -3.36
N LYS A 298 20.91 -2.83 -3.58
CA LYS A 298 21.94 -2.21 -2.74
C LYS A 298 21.38 -1.61 -1.44
N HIS A 299 20.06 -1.56 -1.31
CA HIS A 299 19.37 -0.83 -0.26
C HIS A 299 18.38 -1.69 0.55
N VAL A 300 18.25 -2.97 0.21
CA VAL A 300 17.40 -3.93 0.93
C VAL A 300 18.26 -4.98 1.64
N ASP A 301 17.71 -5.58 2.68
CA ASP A 301 18.36 -6.60 3.49
C ASP A 301 17.90 -8.03 3.11
N ALA A 302 16.71 -8.14 2.51
CA ALA A 302 16.15 -9.39 2.01
C ALA A 302 15.26 -9.16 0.78
N VAL A 303 14.82 -10.26 0.15
CA VAL A 303 13.91 -10.24 -1.00
C VAL A 303 12.70 -11.11 -0.72
N GLU A 304 11.50 -10.65 -1.04
CA GLU A 304 10.31 -11.50 -1.06
C GLU A 304 10.37 -12.40 -2.31
N VAL A 305 10.64 -13.68 -2.09
CA VAL A 305 10.83 -14.69 -3.15
C VAL A 305 9.60 -15.56 -3.36
N LEU A 306 8.67 -15.56 -2.40
CA LEU A 306 7.38 -16.23 -2.49
C LEU A 306 6.26 -15.24 -2.14
N ASN A 307 5.56 -14.75 -3.16
CA ASN A 307 4.39 -13.87 -3.04
C ASN A 307 3.19 -14.47 -3.80
N SER A 308 1.98 -14.37 -3.25
CA SER A 308 0.79 -15.03 -3.83
C SER A 308 0.11 -14.25 -4.95
N LYS A 309 0.43 -12.97 -5.09
CA LYS A 309 -0.12 -12.08 -6.13
C LYS A 309 0.73 -12.05 -7.40
N VAL A 310 1.82 -12.82 -7.43
CA VAL A 310 2.69 -12.95 -8.60
C VAL A 310 2.68 -14.40 -9.09
N SER A 311 3.07 -14.60 -10.34
CA SER A 311 3.16 -15.92 -10.95
C SER A 311 4.34 -16.74 -10.42
N ASP A 312 4.27 -18.07 -10.53
CA ASP A 312 5.38 -18.97 -10.17
C ASP A 312 6.67 -18.65 -10.93
N LYS A 313 6.56 -18.08 -12.14
CA LYS A 313 7.72 -17.63 -12.92
C LYS A 313 8.39 -16.42 -12.26
N GLU A 314 7.61 -15.48 -11.73
CA GLU A 314 8.08 -14.29 -11.02
C GLU A 314 8.70 -14.67 -9.67
N ASN A 315 8.06 -15.58 -8.92
CA ASN A 315 8.65 -16.12 -7.70
C ASN A 315 9.99 -16.81 -7.98
N ARG A 316 10.06 -17.71 -8.98
CA ARG A 316 11.34 -18.35 -9.37
C ARG A 316 12.40 -17.33 -9.80
N PHE A 317 12.01 -16.31 -10.56
CA PHE A 317 12.94 -15.26 -10.97
C PHE A 317 13.44 -14.44 -9.77
N SER A 318 12.56 -14.14 -8.81
CA SER A 318 12.91 -13.51 -7.54
C SER A 318 13.91 -14.35 -6.75
N SER A 319 13.68 -15.67 -6.64
CA SER A 319 14.61 -16.61 -6.01
C SER A 319 15.98 -16.62 -6.69
N GLN A 320 16.03 -16.70 -8.02
CA GLN A 320 17.30 -16.69 -8.78
C GLN A 320 18.10 -15.40 -8.55
N VAL A 321 17.42 -14.25 -8.50
CA VAL A 321 18.08 -12.96 -8.25
C VAL A 321 18.57 -12.87 -6.81
N ALA A 322 17.76 -13.30 -5.83
CA ALA A 322 18.16 -13.32 -4.43
C ALA A 322 19.37 -14.25 -4.20
N GLU A 323 19.35 -15.47 -4.76
CA GLU A 323 20.46 -16.42 -4.69
C GLU A 323 21.75 -15.87 -5.30
N GLY A 324 21.68 -15.24 -6.49
CA GLY A 324 22.88 -14.70 -7.12
C GLY A 324 23.44 -13.43 -6.46
N LEU A 325 22.65 -12.78 -5.61
CA LEU A 325 23.08 -11.64 -4.78
C LEU A 325 23.45 -12.03 -3.34
N ASP A 326 23.33 -13.31 -2.97
CA ASP A 326 23.47 -13.80 -1.59
C ASP A 326 22.55 -13.06 -0.61
N LEU A 327 21.34 -12.68 -1.08
CA LEU A 327 20.32 -12.05 -0.27
C LEU A 327 19.35 -13.12 0.27
N PRO A 328 19.00 -13.08 1.56
CA PRO A 328 18.04 -14.02 2.12
C PRO A 328 16.63 -13.79 1.55
N GLY A 329 15.89 -14.89 1.38
CA GLY A 329 14.54 -14.89 0.83
C GLY A 329 13.46 -14.97 1.91
N THR A 330 12.35 -14.25 1.73
CA THR A 330 11.15 -14.34 2.57
C THR A 330 9.91 -14.71 1.76
N GLY A 331 8.86 -15.14 2.44
CA GLY A 331 7.55 -15.42 1.87
C GLY A 331 6.44 -14.71 2.62
N GLY A 332 5.43 -14.26 1.86
CA GLY A 332 4.25 -13.59 2.38
C GLY A 332 3.07 -13.77 1.42
N SER A 333 1.85 -13.77 1.95
CA SER A 333 0.66 -13.95 1.11
C SER A 333 0.31 -12.70 0.31
N ASP A 334 0.70 -11.52 0.80
CA ASP A 334 0.19 -10.24 0.34
C ASP A 334 -1.35 -10.25 0.30
N ALA A 335 -1.94 -10.77 1.38
CA ALA A 335 -3.37 -10.97 1.48
C ALA A 335 -4.11 -9.64 1.55
N HIS A 336 -5.07 -9.48 0.64
CA HIS A 336 -6.03 -8.37 0.59
C HIS A 336 -7.47 -8.86 0.80
N GLU A 337 -7.67 -10.18 0.77
CA GLU A 337 -8.90 -10.88 1.13
C GLU A 337 -8.58 -11.98 2.15
N VAL A 338 -9.54 -12.27 3.04
CA VAL A 338 -9.35 -13.26 4.13
C VAL A 338 -8.90 -14.63 3.60
N GLU A 339 -9.41 -15.03 2.43
CA GLU A 339 -9.10 -16.32 1.84
C GLU A 339 -7.68 -16.42 1.25
N GLU A 340 -6.89 -15.35 1.24
CA GLU A 340 -5.54 -15.33 0.68
C GLU A 340 -4.45 -15.56 1.74
N VAL A 341 -4.76 -15.32 3.02
CA VAL A 341 -3.76 -15.36 4.11
C VAL A 341 -3.05 -16.71 4.21
N GLY A 342 -1.73 -16.70 4.37
CA GLY A 342 -0.91 -17.89 4.54
C GLY A 342 -0.76 -18.76 3.29
N VAL A 343 -1.06 -18.28 2.07
CA VAL A 343 -0.67 -19.03 0.86
C VAL A 343 0.86 -19.23 0.84
N TYR A 344 1.61 -18.16 1.11
CA TYR A 344 3.03 -18.20 1.45
C TYR A 344 3.24 -17.58 2.84
N ALA A 345 4.33 -17.98 3.50
CA ALA A 345 4.73 -17.47 4.81
C ALA A 345 6.26 -17.59 4.96
N THR A 346 6.79 -17.17 6.11
CA THR A 346 8.19 -17.33 6.48
C THR A 346 8.30 -18.14 7.77
N ARG A 347 9.16 -19.17 7.74
CA ARG A 347 9.45 -20.03 8.89
C ARG A 347 10.68 -19.51 9.63
N PHE A 348 10.58 -19.35 10.94
CA PHE A 348 11.64 -18.90 11.84
C PHE A 348 12.01 -20.03 12.80
N SER A 349 13.31 -20.22 13.07
CA SER A 349 13.77 -21.24 14.02
C SER A 349 13.69 -20.81 15.50
N GLY A 350 13.60 -19.51 15.76
CA GLY A 350 13.51 -18.90 17.09
C GLY A 350 12.07 -18.66 17.54
N VAL A 351 11.94 -18.27 18.82
CA VAL A 351 10.68 -17.75 19.36
C VAL A 351 10.62 -16.25 19.07
N ILE A 352 9.47 -15.78 18.59
CA ILE A 352 9.17 -14.37 18.30
C ILE A 352 7.87 -14.04 19.00
N THR A 353 7.89 -13.00 19.83
CA THR A 353 6.74 -12.53 20.61
C THR A 353 6.42 -11.06 20.38
N ASN A 354 7.34 -10.33 19.75
CA ASN A 354 7.24 -8.89 19.49
C ASN A 354 8.06 -8.50 18.25
N GLU A 355 7.93 -7.23 17.85
CA GLU A 355 8.54 -6.67 16.64
C GLU A 355 10.07 -6.56 16.74
N GLU A 356 10.63 -6.33 17.93
CA GLU A 356 12.09 -6.28 18.14
C GLU A 356 12.71 -7.67 17.89
N GLU A 357 12.12 -8.72 18.46
CA GLU A 357 12.53 -10.11 18.26
C GLU A 357 12.38 -10.55 16.80
N LEU A 358 11.35 -10.06 16.09
CA LEU A 358 11.20 -10.28 14.65
C LEU A 358 12.37 -9.67 13.87
N VAL A 359 12.73 -8.43 14.17
CA VAL A 359 13.86 -7.75 13.50
C VAL A 359 15.18 -8.43 13.83
N GLU A 360 15.39 -8.88 15.07
CA GLU A 360 16.57 -9.66 15.43
C GLU A 360 16.63 -11.00 14.68
N ALA A 361 15.51 -11.71 14.56
CA ALA A 361 15.42 -12.96 13.82
C ALA A 361 15.70 -12.77 12.32
N LEU A 362 15.18 -11.68 11.73
CA LEU A 362 15.45 -11.29 10.33
C LEU A 362 16.93 -10.92 10.12
N LYS A 363 17.56 -10.19 11.04
CA LYS A 363 19.00 -9.90 10.95
C LYS A 363 19.86 -11.14 11.18
N GLY A 364 19.38 -12.09 11.98
CA GLY A 364 20.07 -13.34 12.29
C GLY A 364 20.09 -14.34 11.13
N GLY A 365 19.25 -14.15 10.10
CA GLY A 365 19.23 -14.99 8.89
C GLY A 365 18.68 -16.41 9.09
N ASN A 366 18.18 -16.75 10.28
CA ASN A 366 17.69 -18.09 10.60
C ASN A 366 16.20 -18.24 10.28
N TYR A 367 15.85 -18.02 9.01
CA TYR A 367 14.50 -18.17 8.49
C TYR A 367 14.49 -18.68 7.05
N SER A 368 13.36 -19.19 6.60
CA SER A 368 13.18 -19.64 5.23
C SER A 368 11.78 -19.34 4.68
N PRO A 369 11.66 -19.02 3.38
CA PRO A 369 10.38 -18.81 2.75
C PRO A 369 9.64 -20.14 2.61
N LEU A 370 8.31 -20.12 2.76
CA LEU A 370 7.49 -21.33 2.82
C LEU A 370 6.21 -21.22 1.99
N ALA A 371 5.94 -22.24 1.17
CA ALA A 371 4.64 -22.49 0.53
C ALA A 371 3.66 -23.14 1.52
N PHE A 372 3.24 -22.38 2.53
CA PHE A 372 2.57 -22.89 3.72
C PHE A 372 1.32 -23.71 3.41
N ARG A 373 0.39 -23.18 2.58
CA ARG A 373 -0.83 -23.93 2.20
C ARG A 373 -0.56 -25.21 1.44
N ALA A 374 0.49 -25.23 0.61
CA ALA A 374 0.88 -26.45 -0.11
C ALA A 374 1.48 -27.49 0.85
N GLU A 375 2.23 -27.05 1.86
CA GLU A 375 2.81 -27.95 2.87
C GLU A 375 1.74 -28.59 3.75
N ILE A 376 0.78 -27.81 4.27
CA ILE A 376 -0.30 -28.36 5.12
C ILE A 376 -1.29 -29.20 4.33
N GLY A 377 -1.59 -28.84 3.08
CA GLY A 377 -2.47 -29.63 2.22
C GLY A 377 -1.85 -30.95 1.73
N ALA A 378 -0.53 -31.10 1.83
CA ALA A 378 0.17 -32.37 1.59
C ALA A 378 0.24 -33.27 2.84
N LYS A 379 -0.15 -32.76 4.02
CA LYS A 379 -0.21 -33.50 5.29
C LYS A 379 -1.60 -34.07 5.60
N GLU A 380 -2.63 -33.70 4.84
CA GLU A 380 -3.97 -34.31 4.80
C GLU A 380 -4.03 -35.39 3.71
#